data_AF-A0A806K0D1-F1
#
_entry.id   AF-A0A806K0D1-F1
#
_cell.length_a   1.000
_cell.length_b   1.000
_cell.length_c   1.000
_cell.angle_alpha   90.00
_cell.angle_beta   90.00
_cell.angle_gamma   90.00
#
_symmetry.space_group_name_H-M   'P 1'
#
loop_
_entity.id
_entity.type
_entity.pdbx_description
1 polymer ?
#
loop_
_entity_poly.entity_id
_entity_poly.type
_entity_poly.pdbx_seq_one_letter_code
_entity_poly.pdbx_strand_id
1 'polypeptide(L)'
;MFYNSVVIALLLAFISFRSFWLEMRVNIGMLIPVYAAIVFVIFFFVSKNMRNFGGRYKMFTAINLLVSGIASTLILGAQSMGVVPAAIIREGLKITHTKILYINIALGMFLACGLLIILMQKACNENY
;
A
#
# COMPACT_ATOMS: atom_id res chain seq x y z
N MET A 1 9.05 -8.22 -0.92
CA MET A 1 9.43 -6.98 -0.21
C MET A 1 8.77 -5.77 -0.84
N PHE A 2 8.76 -5.67 -2.17
CA PHE A 2 8.10 -4.58 -2.90
C PHE A 2 6.62 -4.38 -2.50
N TYR A 3 5.82 -5.45 -2.53
CA TYR A 3 4.40 -5.40 -2.14
C TYR A 3 4.18 -4.81 -0.73
N ASN A 4 4.90 -5.31 0.28
CA ASN A 4 4.80 -4.78 1.64
C ASN A 4 5.22 -3.32 1.76
N SER A 5 6.19 -2.90 0.96
CA SER A 5 6.65 -1.51 0.94
C SER A 5 5.59 -0.58 0.35
N VAL A 6 4.91 -1.02 -0.72
CA VAL A 6 3.80 -0.29 -1.33
C VAL A 6 2.60 -0.20 -0.38
N VAL A 7 2.28 -1.28 0.34
CA VAL A 7 1.18 -1.30 1.32
C VAL A 7 1.43 -0.30 2.47
N ILE A 8 2.65 -0.28 3.01
CA ILE A 8 3.03 0.68 4.08
C ILE A 8 3.10 2.11 3.52
N ALA A 9 3.59 2.30 2.30
CA ALA A 9 3.61 3.60 1.65
C ALA A 9 2.20 4.17 1.43
N LEU A 10 1.22 3.32 1.09
CA LEU A 10 -0.19 3.70 1.00
C LEU A 10 -0.70 4.21 2.35
N LEU A 11 -0.38 3.48 3.42
CA LEU A 11 -0.74 3.87 4.79
C LEU A 11 -0.08 5.19 5.23
N LEU A 12 1.18 5.42 4.86
CA LEU A 12 1.86 6.69 5.13
C LEU A 12 1.21 7.84 4.35
N ALA A 13 0.86 7.62 3.09
CA ALA A 13 0.14 8.62 2.29
C ALA A 13 -1.22 8.98 2.92
N PHE A 14 -1.93 7.98 3.47
CA PHE A 14 -3.18 8.15 4.20
C PHE A 14 -3.01 8.97 5.50
N ILE A 15 -1.94 8.73 6.26
CA ILE A 15 -1.59 9.56 7.43
C ILE A 15 -1.30 11.00 7.00
N SER A 16 -0.53 11.17 5.93
CA SER A 16 -0.20 12.48 5.38
C SER A 16 -1.43 13.23 4.87
N PHE A 17 -2.44 12.53 4.34
CA PHE A 17 -3.71 13.14 3.91
C PHE A 17 -4.54 13.69 5.06
N ARG A 18 -4.49 13.07 6.25
CA ARG A 18 -5.14 13.65 7.43
C ARG A 18 -4.51 14.98 7.86
N SER A 19 -3.27 15.24 7.45
CA SER A 19 -2.57 16.48 7.77
C SER A 19 -2.95 17.59 6.77
N PHE A 20 -3.93 18.41 7.15
CA PHE A 20 -4.46 19.51 6.33
C PHE A 20 -3.37 20.46 5.78
N TRP A 21 -2.30 20.67 6.55
CA TRP A 21 -1.16 21.50 6.13
C TRP A 21 -0.36 20.91 4.97
N LEU A 22 -0.27 19.57 4.91
CA LEU A 22 0.43 18.85 3.85
C LEU A 22 -0.43 18.73 2.60
N GLU A 23 -1.72 18.47 2.77
CA GLU A 23 -2.72 18.43 1.69
C GLU A 23 -2.77 19.75 0.91
N MET A 24 -2.70 20.89 1.59
CA MET A 24 -2.71 22.21 0.93
C MET A 24 -1.42 22.57 0.17
N ARG A 25 -0.30 21.89 0.42
CA ARG A 25 1.02 22.28 -0.12
C ARG A 25 1.60 21.26 -1.08
N VAL A 26 1.23 20.00 -0.94
CA VAL A 26 1.86 18.90 -1.67
C VAL A 26 0.79 17.95 -2.16
N ASN A 27 0.86 17.60 -3.45
CA ASN A 27 0.02 16.55 -4.00
C ASN A 27 0.43 15.20 -3.38
N ILE A 28 -0.41 14.69 -2.48
CA ILE A 28 -0.14 13.50 -1.68
C ILE A 28 -0.03 12.26 -2.57
N GLY A 29 -0.70 12.24 -3.73
CA GLY A 29 -0.58 11.16 -4.70
C GLY A 29 0.83 11.02 -5.28
N MET A 30 1.60 12.13 -5.39
CA MET A 30 3.02 12.07 -5.79
C MET A 30 3.94 11.61 -4.66
N LEU A 31 3.50 11.65 -3.39
CA LEU A 31 4.29 11.15 -2.26
C LEU A 31 4.25 9.63 -2.14
N ILE A 32 3.24 8.96 -2.71
CA ILE A 32 3.13 7.49 -2.71
C ILE A 32 4.41 6.80 -3.22
N PRO A 33 4.94 7.10 -4.43
CA PRO A 33 6.17 6.48 -4.91
C PRO A 33 7.40 6.83 -4.06
N VAL A 34 7.44 8.03 -3.49
CA VAL A 34 8.54 8.47 -2.61
C VAL A 34 8.55 7.64 -1.32
N TYR A 35 7.39 7.48 -0.67
CA TYR A 35 7.26 6.63 0.51
C TYR A 35 7.55 5.16 0.17
N ALA A 36 7.11 4.68 -0.99
CA ALA A 36 7.39 3.31 -1.43
C ALA A 36 8.89 3.06 -1.60
N ALA A 37 9.63 4.01 -2.18
CA ALA A 37 11.07 3.92 -2.34
C ALA A 37 11.80 3.91 -0.98
N ILE A 38 11.44 4.82 -0.07
CA ILE A 38 12.04 4.88 1.28
C ILE A 38 11.80 3.58 2.03
N VAL A 39 10.56 3.11 2.06
CA VAL A 39 10.19 1.88 2.78
C VAL A 39 10.86 0.66 2.14
N PHE A 40 10.99 0.63 0.81
CA PHE A 40 11.70 -0.44 0.11
C PHE A 40 13.18 -0.49 0.49
N VAL A 41 13.87 0.65 0.55
CA VAL A 41 15.28 0.73 0.99
C VAL A 41 15.41 0.23 2.44
N ILE A 42 14.50 0.63 3.34
CA ILE A 42 14.49 0.14 4.72
C ILE A 42 14.33 -1.39 4.76
N PHE A 43 13.35 -1.95 4.05
CA PHE A 43 13.17 -3.40 3.99
C PHE A 43 14.35 -4.13 3.37
N PHE A 44 15.00 -3.53 2.38
CA PHE A 44 16.18 -4.10 1.74
C PHE A 44 17.34 -4.24 2.73
N PHE A 45 17.62 -3.18 3.49
CA PHE A 45 18.66 -3.22 4.53
C PHE A 45 18.29 -4.17 5.69
N VAL A 46 17.05 -4.12 6.17
CA VAL A 46 16.58 -5.00 7.27
C VAL A 46 16.63 -6.47 6.85
N SER A 47 16.18 -6.78 5.64
CA SER A 47 16.20 -8.17 5.15
C SER A 47 17.61 -8.67 4.85
N LYS A 48 18.53 -7.81 4.45
CA LYS A 48 19.94 -8.19 4.27
C LYS A 48 20.58 -8.60 5.60
N ASN A 49 20.18 -7.97 6.69
CA ASN A 49 20.68 -8.27 8.03
C ASN A 49 19.98 -9.47 8.70
N MET A 50 18.75 -9.78 8.31
CA MET A 50 17.96 -10.86 8.89
C MET A 50 17.86 -12.08 7.96
N ARG A 51 18.86 -12.97 8.05
CA ARG A 51 18.99 -14.22 7.28
C ARG A 51 17.79 -15.19 7.38
N ASN A 52 16.93 -15.03 8.39
CA ASN A 52 15.78 -15.90 8.69
C ASN A 52 14.40 -15.39 8.21
N PHE A 53 14.33 -14.25 7.50
CA PHE A 53 13.04 -13.69 7.07
C PHE A 53 12.31 -14.51 5.98
N GLY A 54 13.01 -15.41 5.29
CA GLY A 54 12.47 -16.17 4.15
C GLY A 54 11.27 -17.06 4.51
N GLY A 55 11.30 -17.73 5.66
CA GLY A 55 10.21 -18.65 6.06
C GLY A 55 8.94 -17.95 6.58
N ARG A 56 9.08 -16.77 7.19
CA ARG A 56 7.97 -16.00 7.79
C ARG A 56 7.45 -14.87 6.92
N TYR A 57 8.01 -14.69 5.72
CA TYR A 57 7.64 -13.63 4.79
C TYR A 57 6.13 -13.58 4.47
N LYS A 58 5.46 -14.74 4.42
CA LYS A 58 4.02 -14.85 4.16
C LYS A 58 3.18 -14.34 5.32
N MET A 59 3.47 -14.79 6.54
CA MET A 59 2.83 -14.28 7.76
C MET A 59 3.06 -12.78 7.90
N PHE A 60 4.29 -12.32 7.64
CA PHE A 60 4.60 -10.89 7.65
C PHE A 60 3.76 -10.09 6.66
N THR A 61 3.58 -10.59 5.44
CA THR A 61 2.77 -9.91 4.40
C THR A 61 1.29 -9.89 4.77
N ALA A 62 0.74 -11.00 5.27
CA ALA A 62 -0.66 -11.07 5.70
C ALA A 62 -0.93 -10.16 6.91
N ILE A 63 -0.05 -10.18 7.92
CA ILE A 63 -0.12 -9.29 9.08
C ILE A 63 0.01 -7.83 8.64
N ASN A 64 0.94 -7.51 7.75
CA ASN A 64 1.14 -6.15 7.26
C ASN A 64 -0.10 -5.62 6.51
N LEU A 65 -0.74 -6.46 5.69
CA LEU A 65 -1.99 -6.10 5.01
C LEU A 65 -3.14 -5.89 6.01
N LEU A 66 -3.29 -6.78 7.01
CA LEU A 66 -4.30 -6.66 8.04
C LEU A 66 -4.10 -5.40 8.90
N VAL A 67 -2.88 -5.21 9.42
CA VAL A 67 -2.52 -4.06 10.25
C VAL A 67 -2.68 -2.76 9.46
N SER A 68 -2.25 -2.71 8.20
CA SER A 68 -2.42 -1.51 7.37
C SER A 68 -3.88 -1.24 7.01
N GLY A 69 -4.68 -2.28 6.75
CA GLY A 69 -6.13 -2.17 6.55
C GLY A 69 -6.82 -1.61 7.79
N ILE A 70 -6.55 -2.16 8.98
CA ILE A 70 -7.13 -1.70 10.24
C ILE A 70 -6.63 -0.30 10.61
N ALA A 71 -5.34 -0.02 10.45
CA ALA A 71 -4.80 1.30 10.75
C ALA A 71 -5.39 2.36 9.80
N SER A 72 -5.53 2.04 8.51
CA SER A 72 -6.14 2.97 7.55
C SER A 72 -7.63 3.22 7.82
N THR A 73 -8.41 2.21 8.25
CA THR A 73 -9.80 2.44 8.69
C THR A 73 -9.87 3.33 9.92
N LEU A 74 -8.96 3.17 10.88
CA LEU A 74 -8.89 3.99 12.08
C LEU A 74 -8.46 5.43 11.80
N ILE A 75 -7.52 5.63 10.88
CA ILE A 75 -6.99 6.97 10.56
C ILE A 75 -8.00 7.79 9.74
N LEU A 76 -8.64 7.16 8.74
CA LEU A 76 -9.55 7.85 7.83
C LEU A 76 -11.02 7.84 8.27
N GLY A 77 -11.40 6.87 9.10
CA GLY A 77 -12.79 6.52 9.35
C GLY A 77 -13.39 5.66 8.24
N ALA A 78 -14.27 4.73 8.60
CA ALA A 78 -14.88 3.76 7.68
C ALA A 78 -15.66 4.42 6.52
N GLN A 79 -16.24 5.59 6.74
CA GLN A 79 -17.01 6.32 5.73
C GLN A 79 -16.12 6.96 4.65
N SER A 80 -14.92 7.42 5.04
CA SER A 80 -13.98 8.09 4.13
C SER A 80 -13.14 7.11 3.31
N MET A 81 -13.08 5.85 3.75
CA MET A 81 -12.26 4.80 3.15
C MET A 81 -12.65 4.49 1.70
N GLY A 82 -13.92 4.70 1.34
CA GLY A 82 -14.42 4.53 -0.03
C GLY A 82 -14.12 5.71 -0.96
N VAL A 83 -13.61 6.83 -0.48
CA VAL A 83 -13.48 8.07 -1.29
C VAL A 83 -12.06 8.59 -1.29
N VAL A 84 -11.41 8.63 -0.13
CA VAL A 84 -10.09 9.26 0.04
C VAL A 84 -8.96 8.55 -0.71
N PRO A 85 -8.83 7.21 -0.69
CA PRO A 85 -7.79 6.53 -1.45
C PRO A 85 -7.84 6.84 -2.94
N ALA A 86 -9.06 6.83 -3.49
CA ALA A 86 -9.29 7.15 -4.89
C ALA A 86 -9.07 8.64 -5.20
N ALA A 87 -9.41 9.55 -4.28
CA ALA A 87 -9.12 10.98 -4.44
C ALA A 87 -7.61 11.25 -4.51
N ILE A 88 -6.83 10.66 -3.59
CA ILE A 88 -5.36 10.80 -3.57
C ILE A 88 -4.73 10.33 -4.88
N ILE A 89 -5.18 9.19 -5.41
CA ILE A 89 -4.64 8.62 -6.65
C ILE A 89 -5.08 9.44 -7.87
N ARG A 90 -6.34 9.87 -7.88
CA ARG A 90 -6.86 10.75 -8.92
C ARG A 90 -6.05 12.03 -9.03
N GLU A 91 -5.72 12.62 -7.88
CA GLU A 91 -4.91 13.83 -7.79
C GLU A 91 -3.45 13.57 -8.19
N GLY A 92 -2.86 12.48 -7.71
CA GLY A 92 -1.48 12.08 -8.05
C GLY A 92 -1.27 11.84 -9.54
N LEU A 93 -2.25 11.23 -10.21
CA LEU A 93 -2.22 10.98 -11.65
C LEU A 93 -2.73 12.17 -12.49
N LYS A 94 -3.15 13.27 -11.86
CA LYS A 94 -3.77 14.45 -12.50
C LYS A 94 -4.96 14.09 -13.41
N ILE A 95 -5.74 13.08 -13.04
CA ILE A 95 -6.86 12.58 -13.84
C ILE A 95 -8.15 13.30 -13.43
N THR A 96 -8.69 14.16 -14.30
CA THR A 96 -9.83 15.01 -13.97
C THR A 96 -11.20 14.40 -14.26
N HIS A 97 -11.33 13.40 -15.15
CA HIS A 97 -12.64 12.92 -15.63
C HIS A 97 -13.05 11.52 -15.17
N THR A 98 -12.19 10.80 -14.43
CA THR A 98 -12.49 9.42 -14.02
C THR A 98 -13.32 9.37 -12.74
N LYS A 99 -14.39 8.55 -12.74
CA LYS A 99 -15.21 8.32 -11.54
C LYS A 99 -14.40 7.61 -10.45
N ILE A 100 -14.58 8.03 -9.21
CA ILE A 100 -13.93 7.47 -8.00
C ILE A 100 -14.12 5.95 -7.92
N LEU A 101 -15.27 5.44 -8.33
CA LEU A 101 -15.58 4.00 -8.39
C LEU A 101 -14.53 3.20 -9.19
N TYR A 102 -14.14 3.68 -10.39
CA TYR A 102 -13.18 2.97 -11.24
C TYR A 102 -11.78 2.92 -10.60
N ILE A 103 -11.39 3.98 -9.90
CA ILE A 103 -10.10 4.05 -9.22
C ILE A 103 -10.08 3.09 -8.03
N ASN A 104 -11.17 2.99 -7.27
CA ASN A 104 -11.29 2.01 -6.19
C ASN A 104 -11.26 0.58 -6.70
N ILE A 105 -11.94 0.28 -7.81
CA ILE A 105 -11.91 -1.04 -8.43
C ILE A 105 -10.48 -1.37 -8.89
N ALA A 106 -9.80 -0.44 -9.54
CA ALA A 106 -8.40 -0.62 -9.95
C ALA A 106 -7.48 -0.84 -8.75
N LEU A 107 -7.65 -0.09 -7.66
CA LEU A 107 -6.89 -0.26 -6.43
C LEU A 107 -7.14 -1.63 -5.79
N GLY A 108 -8.41 -2.03 -5.71
CA GLY A 108 -8.81 -3.34 -5.19
C GLY A 108 -8.23 -4.48 -6.01
N MET A 109 -8.30 -4.39 -7.35
CA MET A 109 -7.68 -5.38 -8.25
C MET A 109 -6.16 -5.41 -8.11
N PHE A 110 -5.51 -4.27 -7.93
CA PHE A 110 -4.06 -4.21 -7.70
C PHE A 110 -3.66 -4.91 -6.39
N LEU A 111 -4.37 -4.61 -5.30
CA LEU A 111 -4.13 -5.26 -4.00
C LEU A 111 -4.43 -6.76 -4.05
N ALA A 112 -5.52 -7.17 -4.70
CA ALA A 112 -5.93 -8.56 -4.86
C ALA A 112 -4.95 -9.35 -5.76
N CYS A 113 -4.52 -8.79 -6.90
CA CYS A 113 -3.50 -9.40 -7.76
C CYS A 113 -2.18 -9.57 -7.02
N GLY A 114 -1.73 -8.55 -6.29
CA GLY A 114 -0.50 -8.67 -5.50
C GLY A 114 -0.59 -9.76 -4.44
N LEU A 115 -1.76 -9.96 -3.83
CA LEU A 115 -2.00 -11.04 -2.89
C LEU A 115 -2.02 -12.42 -3.57
N LEU A 116 -2.69 -12.54 -4.72
CA LEU A 116 -2.77 -13.76 -5.52
C LEU A 116 -1.39 -14.22 -6.00
N ILE A 117 -0.54 -13.30 -6.47
CA ILE A 117 0.83 -13.62 -6.89
C ILE A 117 1.63 -14.20 -5.72
N ILE A 118 1.51 -13.63 -4.52
CA ILE A 118 2.19 -14.12 -3.32
C ILE A 118 1.68 -15.52 -2.92
N LEU A 119 0.39 -15.77 -3.07
CA LEU A 119 -0.23 -17.08 -2.81
C LEU A 119 0.17 -18.12 -3.88
N MET A 120 0.18 -17.78 -5.16
CA MET A 120 0.58 -18.69 -6.24
C MET A 120 2.07 -19.02 -6.20
N GLN A 121 2.91 -18.08 -5.79
CA GLN A 121 4.33 -18.33 -5.56
C GLN A 121 4.57 -19.40 -4.47
N LYS A 122 3.60 -19.65 -3.57
CA LYS A 122 3.61 -20.81 -2.66
C LYS A 122 3.32 -22.12 -3.41
N ALA A 123 2.27 -22.15 -4.25
CA ALA A 123 1.87 -23.35 -4.96
C ALA A 123 2.97 -23.89 -5.89
N CYS A 124 3.75 -22.98 -6.49
CA CYS A 124 4.89 -23.36 -7.33
C CYS A 124 6.11 -23.86 -6.54
N ASN A 125 6.31 -23.38 -5.30
CA ASN A 125 7.48 -23.71 -4.47
C ASN A 125 7.23 -24.89 -3.50
N GLU A 126 5.99 -25.38 -3.37
CA GLU A 126 5.63 -26.60 -2.63
C GLU A 126 5.66 -27.87 -3.51
N ASN A 127 5.88 -27.73 -4.83
CA ASN A 127 5.94 -28.85 -5.80
C ASN A 127 7.37 -29.21 -6.25
N TYR A 128 8.41 -28.65 -5.60
CA TYR A 128 9.81 -29.01 -5.79
C TYR A 128 10.47 -29.35 -4.45
#